data_AF-A0A9W8Y283-F1
#
_entry.id   AF-A0A9W8Y283-F1
#
_cell.length_a   1.000
_cell.length_b   1.000
_cell.length_c   1.000
_cell.angle_alpha   90.00
_cell.angle_beta   90.00
_cell.angle_gamma   90.00
#
_symmetry.space_group_name_H-M   'P 1'
#
loop_
_entity.id
_entity.type
_entity.pdbx_description
1 polymer ?
#
loop_
_entity_poly.entity_id
_entity_poly.type
_entity_poly.pdbx_seq_one_letter_code
_entity_poly.pdbx_strand_id
1 'polypeptide(L)'
;MAIIKRPGKSKKMRPFGLGPNCVSFKVNNCDRLFTVHEDLLCANSEYFKEKLQKTRKPIGGRCPVCHERLHPTLDDITFCSAKCGKNMHLKCMKAWRKRSQAEKPRRRPTCPMCRSYWKQRTDGVVLIHEELDRNAVQLYIDWLYSGKLQVDEKFNRSSDEYNVQLLKGWTVSSTFKDVTFTYAIIAEYLSWEVKYSPSPYFGPDAAKYAFEDQDIGSMKRFVVDAFLVDIEDGWSESNATGFPPAFVRAVCVAAVRSMKKNRNNKDYSDLLSTYTDEHYMLAETGDDEYEYEYEDTDTDTESDTEQSDVQTEQTERKE
;
A
#
# COMPACT_ATOMS: atom_id res chain seq x y z
N MET A 1 -14.42 9.77 -16.45
CA MET A 1 -13.05 10.13 -15.98
C MET A 1 -12.57 9.07 -14.97
N ALA A 2 -11.26 8.85 -14.86
CA ALA A 2 -10.69 7.89 -13.88
C ALA A 2 -9.40 8.44 -13.29
N ILE A 3 -9.14 8.20 -12.00
CA ILE A 3 -7.83 8.53 -11.42
C ILE A 3 -6.84 7.43 -11.77
N ILE A 4 -5.78 7.79 -12.49
CA ILE A 4 -4.69 6.88 -12.88
C ILE A 4 -3.35 7.37 -12.32
N LYS A 5 -2.42 6.44 -12.10
CA LYS A 5 -1.02 6.78 -11.77
C LYS A 5 -0.36 7.42 -12.99
N ARG A 6 0.24 8.61 -12.85
CA ARG A 6 0.97 9.27 -13.94
C ARG A 6 2.15 8.39 -14.40
N PRO A 7 2.28 8.11 -15.71
CA PRO A 7 3.46 7.45 -16.26
C PRO A 7 4.72 8.30 -16.01
N GLY A 8 5.78 7.70 -15.46
CA GLY A 8 7.10 8.35 -15.34
C GLY A 8 7.34 9.15 -14.06
N LYS A 9 6.31 9.65 -13.37
CA LYS A 9 6.45 10.25 -12.03
C LYS A 9 6.37 9.22 -10.92
N SER A 10 5.48 8.25 -11.02
CA SER A 10 5.62 7.04 -10.20
C SER A 10 6.93 6.35 -10.61
N LYS A 11 7.81 6.03 -9.63
CA LYS A 11 8.77 4.94 -9.86
C LYS A 11 7.89 3.76 -10.25
N LYS A 12 7.84 3.40 -11.53
CA LYS A 12 7.16 2.18 -11.97
C LYS A 12 7.54 1.13 -10.93
N MET A 13 6.57 0.42 -10.34
CA MET A 13 6.87 -0.84 -9.70
C MET A 13 7.36 -1.74 -10.83
N ARG A 14 8.63 -1.55 -11.20
CA ARG A 14 9.36 -2.45 -12.08
C ARG A 14 9.29 -3.80 -11.39
N PRO A 15 9.29 -4.92 -12.13
CA PRO A 15 9.28 -6.25 -11.54
C PRO A 15 10.32 -6.29 -10.42
N PHE A 16 9.89 -6.23 -9.16
CA PHE A 16 10.81 -6.11 -8.05
C PHE A 16 11.13 -7.54 -7.65
N GLY A 17 12.40 -7.92 -7.69
CA GLY A 17 12.81 -9.10 -6.94
C GLY A 17 12.51 -8.81 -5.48
N LEU A 18 11.54 -9.53 -4.89
CA LEU A 18 11.16 -9.38 -3.48
C LEU A 18 12.34 -9.65 -2.53
N GLY A 19 13.41 -10.25 -3.07
CA GLY A 19 14.58 -10.67 -2.36
C GLY A 19 14.28 -11.90 -1.50
N PRO A 20 15.33 -12.54 -1.00
CA PRO A 20 15.20 -13.79 -0.25
C PRO A 20 14.81 -13.60 1.23
N ASN A 21 14.73 -12.36 1.72
CA ASN A 21 14.59 -12.08 3.14
C ASN A 21 13.18 -11.56 3.45
N CYS A 22 12.54 -12.19 4.43
CA CYS A 22 11.38 -11.63 5.09
C CYS A 22 11.79 -10.97 6.41
N VAL A 23 11.07 -9.94 6.80
CA VAL A 23 11.15 -9.32 8.12
C VAL A 23 9.81 -9.48 8.81
N SER A 24 9.87 -9.79 10.10
CA SER A 24 8.70 -9.79 10.95
C SER A 24 8.69 -8.56 11.85
N PHE A 25 7.53 -7.95 12.05
CA PHE A 25 7.37 -6.80 12.94
C PHE A 25 6.07 -6.89 13.74
N LYS A 26 6.07 -6.24 14.91
CA LYS A 26 4.94 -6.19 15.84
C LYS A 26 4.65 -4.73 16.22
N VAL A 27 3.37 -4.38 16.26
CA VAL A 27 2.89 -3.06 16.69
C VAL A 27 2.50 -3.12 18.17
N ASN A 28 2.76 -2.08 18.93
CA ASN A 28 2.62 -2.05 20.39
C ASN A 28 1.24 -2.50 20.90
N ASN A 29 0.17 -2.02 20.29
CA ASN A 29 -1.22 -2.31 20.65
C ASN A 29 -1.78 -3.59 19.99
N CYS A 30 -0.91 -4.47 19.45
CA CYS A 30 -1.35 -5.64 18.70
C CYS A 30 -0.43 -6.86 18.90
N ASP A 31 -1.00 -7.98 19.35
CA ASP A 31 -0.26 -9.24 19.49
C ASP A 31 0.06 -9.98 18.18
N ARG A 32 -0.49 -9.51 17.06
CA ARG A 32 -0.25 -10.10 15.75
C ARG A 32 1.17 -9.76 15.26
N LEU A 33 1.85 -10.79 14.78
CA LEU A 33 3.09 -10.64 14.03
C LEU A 33 2.78 -10.46 12.55
N PHE A 34 3.36 -9.42 11.93
CA PHE A 34 3.27 -9.18 10.49
C PHE A 34 4.59 -9.58 9.84
N THR A 35 4.55 -10.33 8.74
CA THR A 35 5.74 -10.78 8.01
C THR A 35 5.67 -10.34 6.56
N VAL A 36 6.69 -9.62 6.10
CA VAL A 36 6.74 -9.00 4.77
C VAL A 36 8.13 -9.18 4.18
N HIS A 37 8.22 -9.28 2.85
CA HIS A 37 9.51 -9.21 2.16
C HIS A 37 10.20 -7.90 2.46
N GLU A 38 11.46 -7.97 2.90
CA GLU A 38 12.17 -6.78 3.35
C GLU A 38 12.41 -5.79 2.23
N ASP A 39 12.82 -6.26 1.06
CA ASP A 39 13.15 -5.37 -0.05
C ASP A 39 11.88 -4.68 -0.57
N LEU A 40 10.73 -5.34 -0.46
CA LEU A 40 9.41 -4.74 -0.72
C LEU A 40 9.10 -3.65 0.31
N LEU A 41 9.22 -3.97 1.60
CA LEU A 41 8.92 -3.04 2.69
C LEU A 41 9.83 -1.79 2.65
N CYS A 42 11.13 -1.99 2.41
CA CYS A 42 12.13 -0.92 2.37
C CYS A 42 12.16 -0.14 1.05
N ALA A 43 11.38 -0.54 0.04
CA ALA A 43 11.38 0.12 -1.27
C ALA A 43 10.93 1.58 -1.16
N ASN A 44 9.86 1.82 -0.40
CA ASN A 44 9.25 3.13 -0.22
C ASN A 44 9.18 3.58 1.25
N SER A 45 9.24 2.66 2.24
CA SER A 45 9.30 3.05 3.66
C SER A 45 10.71 3.49 4.06
N GLU A 46 10.87 4.77 4.40
CA GLU A 46 12.12 5.28 4.96
C GLU A 46 12.37 4.71 6.37
N TYR A 47 11.32 4.54 7.17
CA TYR A 47 11.42 3.98 8.53
C TYR A 47 12.07 2.59 8.52
N PHE A 48 11.55 1.68 7.69
CA PHE A 48 12.10 0.33 7.60
C PHE A 48 13.47 0.31 6.93
N LYS A 49 13.71 1.18 5.94
CA LYS A 49 15.03 1.32 5.32
C LYS A 49 16.10 1.76 6.32
N GLU A 50 15.80 2.72 7.19
CA GLU A 50 16.71 3.18 8.26
C GLU A 50 17.00 2.07 9.29
N LYS A 51 16.00 1.23 9.62
CA LYS A 51 16.17 0.15 10.59
C LYS A 51 16.85 -1.09 10.01
N LEU A 52 16.47 -1.51 8.81
CA LEU A 52 16.84 -2.81 8.23
C LEU A 52 17.97 -2.74 7.20
N GLN A 53 18.10 -1.59 6.53
CA GLN A 53 18.98 -1.39 5.38
C GLN A 53 19.87 -0.15 5.51
N LYS A 54 20.12 0.34 6.72
CA LYS A 54 20.90 1.56 7.02
C LYS A 54 22.19 1.72 6.22
N THR A 55 22.93 0.62 6.06
CA THR A 55 24.23 0.64 5.36
C THR A 55 24.11 0.25 3.89
N ARG A 56 22.97 -0.25 3.42
CA ARG A 56 22.82 -0.78 2.05
C ARG A 56 22.98 0.35 1.04
N LYS A 57 23.88 0.14 0.08
CA LYS A 57 24.07 1.05 -1.04
C LYS A 57 22.98 0.84 -2.10
N PRO A 58 22.71 1.83 -2.97
CA PRO A 58 21.86 1.63 -4.14
C PRO A 58 22.27 0.39 -4.93
N ILE A 59 21.28 -0.39 -5.37
CA ILE A 59 21.54 -1.59 -6.18
C ILE A 59 22.01 -1.14 -7.55
N GLY A 60 23.23 -1.52 -7.92
CA GLY A 60 23.82 -1.18 -9.20
C GLY A 60 25.26 -1.65 -9.30
N GLY A 61 25.82 -1.51 -10.49
CA GLY A 61 27.20 -1.93 -10.79
C GLY A 61 27.33 -3.44 -10.96
N ARG A 62 28.53 -3.95 -10.65
CA ARG A 62 28.91 -5.35 -10.82
C ARG A 62 29.10 -6.04 -9.47
N CYS A 63 28.74 -7.31 -9.40
CA CYS A 63 28.98 -8.17 -8.26
C CYS A 63 30.49 -8.28 -8.02
N PRO A 64 30.97 -8.08 -6.78
CA PRO A 64 32.40 -8.10 -6.48
C PRO A 64 33.04 -9.49 -6.52
N VAL A 65 32.25 -10.55 -6.67
CA VAL A 65 32.73 -11.93 -6.64
C VAL A 65 32.82 -12.52 -8.06
N CYS A 66 31.79 -12.34 -8.89
CA CYS A 66 31.77 -12.85 -10.27
C CYS A 66 31.97 -11.77 -11.34
N HIS A 67 31.96 -10.48 -10.98
CA HIS A 67 32.07 -9.34 -11.90
C HIS A 67 30.95 -9.20 -12.94
N GLU A 68 29.86 -9.97 -12.80
CA GLU A 68 28.62 -9.83 -13.57
C GLU A 68 27.77 -8.66 -13.05
N ARG A 69 26.85 -8.14 -13.88
CA ARG A 69 25.93 -7.07 -13.49
C ARG A 69 24.94 -7.57 -12.44
N LEU A 70 24.54 -6.67 -11.53
CA LEU A 70 23.50 -6.93 -10.54
C LEU A 70 22.14 -6.51 -11.12
N HIS A 71 21.24 -7.47 -11.35
CA HIS A 71 19.89 -7.24 -11.84
C HIS A 71 18.86 -7.38 -10.71
N PRO A 72 18.32 -6.28 -10.15
CA PRO A 72 17.39 -6.34 -9.01
C PRO A 72 16.08 -7.10 -9.28
N THR A 73 15.78 -7.36 -10.55
CA THR A 73 14.54 -8.00 -11.00
C THR A 73 14.74 -9.49 -11.32
N LEU A 74 15.98 -9.91 -11.57
CA LEU A 74 16.32 -11.28 -12.02
C LEU A 74 17.20 -12.03 -11.01
N ASP A 75 17.95 -11.28 -10.19
CA ASP A 75 18.92 -11.83 -9.27
C ASP A 75 18.44 -11.75 -7.82
N ASP A 76 18.71 -12.80 -7.06
CA ASP A 76 18.74 -12.69 -5.60
C ASP A 76 19.96 -11.86 -5.17
N ILE A 77 19.71 -10.67 -4.63
CA ILE A 77 20.75 -9.76 -4.18
C ILE A 77 20.80 -9.73 -2.66
N THR A 78 22.01 -9.81 -2.12
CA THR A 78 22.30 -9.58 -0.71
C THR A 78 23.31 -8.44 -0.56
N PHE A 79 23.51 -7.94 0.64
CA PHE A 79 24.43 -6.83 0.90
C PHE A 79 25.19 -7.02 2.21
N CYS A 80 26.33 -6.33 2.33
CA CYS A 80 27.10 -6.30 3.57
C CYS A 80 26.44 -5.36 4.60
N SER A 81 25.59 -5.91 5.46
CA SER A 81 24.96 -5.17 6.56
C SER A 81 25.94 -4.73 7.66
N ALA A 82 27.07 -5.42 7.79
CA ALA A 82 28.04 -5.21 8.86
C ALA A 82 28.85 -3.90 8.74
N LYS A 83 29.23 -3.48 7.53
CA LYS A 83 30.09 -2.30 7.34
C LYS A 83 29.91 -1.60 6.00
N CYS A 84 30.29 -2.24 4.89
CA CYS A 84 30.50 -1.51 3.63
C CYS A 84 29.26 -1.33 2.75
N GLY A 85 28.16 -2.04 3.03
CA GLY A 85 26.90 -1.82 2.31
C GLY A 85 26.84 -2.31 0.87
N LYS A 86 27.92 -2.85 0.32
CA LYS A 86 27.98 -3.26 -1.09
C LYS A 86 27.05 -4.45 -1.34
N ASN A 87 26.31 -4.35 -2.45
CA ASN A 87 25.44 -5.40 -2.97
C ASN A 87 26.25 -6.48 -3.70
N MET A 88 25.75 -7.72 -3.67
CA MET A 88 26.32 -8.89 -4.33
C MET A 88 25.24 -9.94 -4.56
N HIS A 89 25.44 -10.84 -5.53
CA HIS A 89 24.53 -11.97 -5.70
C HIS A 89 24.54 -12.87 -4.46
N LEU A 90 23.35 -13.32 -4.04
CA LEU A 90 23.19 -14.26 -2.94
C LEU A 90 23.95 -15.56 -3.21
N LYS A 91 23.87 -16.09 -4.44
CA LYS A 91 24.60 -17.30 -4.88
C LYS A 91 26.12 -17.15 -4.67
N CYS A 92 26.66 -15.99 -5.04
CA CYS A 92 28.09 -15.70 -4.90
C CYS A 92 28.50 -15.61 -3.44
N MET A 93 27.70 -14.96 -2.59
CA MET A 93 27.99 -14.90 -1.16
C MET A 93 27.88 -16.29 -0.50
N LYS A 94 26.90 -17.11 -0.88
CA LYS A 94 26.78 -18.51 -0.41
C LYS A 94 28.03 -19.32 -0.77
N ALA A 95 28.50 -19.24 -2.02
CA ALA A 95 29.72 -19.91 -2.47
C ALA A 95 30.97 -19.41 -1.71
N TRP A 96 31.08 -18.10 -1.50
CA TRP A 96 32.17 -17.50 -0.72
C TRP A 96 32.22 -18.01 0.72
N ARG A 97 31.06 -18.11 1.38
CA ARG A 97 30.95 -18.68 2.74
C ARG A 97 31.40 -20.12 2.78
N LYS A 98 30.89 -20.96 1.87
CA LYS A 98 31.24 -22.39 1.78
C LYS A 98 32.75 -22.58 1.62
N ARG A 99 33.38 -21.84 0.70
CA ARG A 99 34.84 -21.91 0.49
C ARG A 99 35.62 -21.47 1.73
N SER A 100 35.24 -20.34 2.34
CA SER A 100 35.90 -19.83 3.55
C SER A 100 35.84 -20.83 4.72
N GLN A 101 34.73 -21.54 4.86
CA GLN A 101 34.54 -22.56 5.90
C GLN A 101 35.29 -23.86 5.58
N ALA A 102 35.35 -24.29 4.31
CA ALA A 102 36.11 -25.47 3.91
C ALA A 102 37.62 -25.30 4.18
N GLU A 103 38.18 -24.12 3.88
CA GLU A 103 39.59 -23.81 4.15
C GLU A 103 39.89 -23.68 5.64
N LYS A 104 38.98 -23.05 6.40
CA LYS A 104 39.17 -22.76 7.83
C LYS A 104 37.85 -22.95 8.60
N PRO A 105 37.52 -24.19 9.01
CA PRO A 105 36.21 -24.54 9.59
C PRO A 105 35.78 -23.69 10.79
N ARG A 106 36.74 -23.18 11.57
CA ARG A 106 36.49 -22.37 12.77
C ARG A 106 36.43 -20.86 12.50
N ARG A 107 36.72 -20.37 11.28
CA ARG A 107 36.65 -18.94 10.97
C ARG A 107 35.25 -18.53 10.53
N ARG A 108 34.77 -17.42 11.10
CA ARG A 108 33.53 -16.77 10.64
C ARG A 108 33.72 -16.25 9.20
N PRO A 109 32.72 -16.41 8.33
CA PRO A 109 32.79 -15.85 6.99
C PRO A 109 32.93 -14.33 7.05
N THR A 110 33.60 -13.75 6.05
CA THR A 110 33.84 -12.30 5.95
C THR A 110 33.24 -11.76 4.66
N CYS A 111 32.98 -10.45 4.61
CA CYS A 111 32.61 -9.78 3.38
C CYS A 111 33.76 -9.83 2.36
N PRO A 112 33.52 -10.24 1.10
CA PRO A 112 34.55 -10.23 0.05
C PRO A 112 35.18 -8.85 -0.18
N MET A 113 34.41 -7.79 0.08
CA MET A 113 34.82 -6.41 -0.22
C MET A 113 35.56 -5.71 0.89
N CYS A 114 35.06 -5.78 2.13
CA CYS A 114 35.66 -5.05 3.24
C CYS A 114 36.27 -5.95 4.31
N ARG A 115 36.24 -7.28 4.11
CA ARG A 115 36.77 -8.32 5.01
C ARG A 115 36.20 -8.31 6.44
N SER A 116 35.22 -7.45 6.74
CA SER A 116 34.51 -7.46 8.03
C SER A 116 33.72 -8.75 8.18
N TYR A 117 33.53 -9.21 9.42
CA TYR A 117 32.74 -10.41 9.69
C TYR A 117 31.34 -10.28 9.09
N TRP A 118 30.92 -11.34 8.40
CA TRP A 118 29.62 -11.36 7.77
C TRP A 118 28.55 -11.51 8.84
N LYS A 119 27.75 -10.46 9.02
CA LYS A 119 26.57 -10.50 9.88
C LYS A 119 25.44 -11.13 9.08
N GLN A 120 25.03 -12.33 9.49
CA GLN A 120 23.78 -12.88 9.00
C GLN A 120 22.65 -11.99 9.50
N ARG A 121 21.69 -11.69 8.62
CA ARG A 121 20.50 -10.97 9.05
C ARG A 121 19.79 -11.87 10.05
N THR A 122 19.49 -11.32 11.21
CA THR A 122 18.83 -12.06 12.30
C THR A 122 17.34 -12.04 12.05
N ASP A 123 16.67 -13.15 12.32
CA ASP A 123 15.20 -13.32 12.25
C ASP A 123 14.50 -12.59 13.42
N GLY A 124 15.00 -11.40 13.77
CA GLY A 124 14.49 -10.61 14.88
C GLY A 124 13.19 -9.92 14.50
N VAL A 125 12.28 -9.81 15.47
CA VAL A 125 11.05 -9.04 15.33
C VAL A 125 11.36 -7.56 15.52
N VAL A 126 10.99 -6.72 14.54
CA VAL A 126 11.03 -5.26 14.68
C VAL A 126 9.83 -4.82 15.51
N LEU A 127 10.09 -4.10 16.61
CA LEU A 127 9.03 -3.51 17.42
C LEU A 127 8.74 -2.08 16.91
N ILE A 128 7.46 -1.81 16.66
CA ILE A 128 6.90 -0.49 16.38
C ILE A 128 6.21 -0.05 17.66
N HIS A 129 6.61 1.11 18.18
CA HIS A 129 6.16 1.59 19.50
C HIS A 129 4.88 2.39 19.40
N GLU A 130 4.59 2.92 18.21
CA GLU A 130 3.37 3.63 17.87
C GLU A 130 2.17 2.69 17.90
N GLU A 131 1.03 3.21 18.36
CA GLU A 131 -0.24 2.48 18.31
C GLU A 131 -0.86 2.62 16.93
N LEU A 132 -1.02 1.51 16.22
CA LEU A 132 -1.60 1.50 14.86
C LEU A 132 -2.79 0.56 14.81
N ASP A 133 -3.77 0.90 13.98
CA ASP A 133 -4.89 0.01 13.72
C ASP A 133 -4.39 -1.24 12.96
N ARG A 134 -4.74 -2.43 13.46
CA ARG A 134 -4.31 -3.72 12.90
C ARG A 134 -4.75 -3.89 11.44
N ASN A 135 -5.97 -3.46 11.10
CA ASN A 135 -6.51 -3.61 9.76
C ASN A 135 -5.87 -2.59 8.81
N ALA A 136 -5.55 -1.39 9.29
CA ALA A 136 -4.78 -0.42 8.52
C ALA A 136 -3.36 -0.91 8.22
N VAL A 137 -2.70 -1.60 9.16
CA VAL A 137 -1.39 -2.23 8.91
C VAL A 137 -1.52 -3.37 7.90
N GLN A 138 -2.58 -4.18 7.98
CA GLN A 138 -2.86 -5.20 6.99
C GLN A 138 -3.11 -4.60 5.60
N LEU A 139 -3.93 -3.54 5.51
CA LEU A 139 -4.20 -2.79 4.28
C LEU A 139 -2.92 -2.26 3.64
N TYR A 140 -1.96 -1.76 4.43
CA TYR A 140 -0.65 -1.36 3.92
C TYR A 140 0.12 -2.53 3.30
N ILE A 141 0.12 -3.69 3.94
CA ILE A 141 0.80 -4.89 3.44
C ILE A 141 0.14 -5.38 2.15
N ASP A 142 -1.19 -5.46 2.12
CA ASP A 142 -1.94 -5.90 0.93
C ASP A 142 -1.70 -4.94 -0.23
N TRP A 143 -1.63 -3.64 0.05
CA TRP A 143 -1.27 -2.62 -0.93
C TRP A 143 0.18 -2.77 -1.42
N LEU A 144 1.15 -3.10 -0.56
CA LEU A 144 2.53 -3.32 -0.99
C LEU A 144 2.62 -4.44 -2.04
N TYR A 145 1.84 -5.51 -1.89
CA TYR A 145 1.85 -6.63 -2.83
C TYR A 145 0.98 -6.41 -4.06
N SER A 146 -0.23 -5.88 -3.89
CA SER A 146 -1.20 -5.74 -4.97
C SER A 146 -1.10 -4.42 -5.73
N GLY A 147 -0.51 -3.40 -5.11
CA GLY A 147 -0.54 -2.01 -5.57
C GLY A 147 -1.93 -1.36 -5.52
N LYS A 148 -2.94 -2.05 -4.96
CA LYS A 148 -4.34 -1.63 -4.87
C LYS A 148 -4.74 -1.46 -3.40
N LEU A 149 -5.58 -0.46 -3.11
CA LEU A 149 -6.16 -0.29 -1.80
C LEU A 149 -7.45 -1.09 -1.71
N GLN A 150 -7.47 -2.11 -0.86
CA GLN A 150 -8.64 -2.96 -0.64
C GLN A 150 -9.10 -2.80 0.80
N VAL A 151 -9.92 -1.79 1.04
CA VAL A 151 -10.60 -1.64 2.33
C VAL A 151 -11.62 -2.77 2.47
N ASP A 152 -11.76 -3.30 3.69
CA ASP A 152 -12.66 -4.39 4.03
C ASP A 152 -14.08 -4.13 3.49
N GLU A 153 -14.63 -5.11 2.76
CA GLU A 153 -15.91 -5.01 2.03
C GLU A 153 -17.10 -4.70 2.93
N LYS A 154 -16.98 -4.94 4.23
CA LYS A 154 -18.04 -4.58 5.19
C LYS A 154 -18.27 -3.08 5.30
N PHE A 155 -17.29 -2.26 4.92
CA PHE A 155 -17.42 -0.81 4.94
C PHE A 155 -17.94 -0.31 3.61
N ASN A 156 -19.09 0.36 3.64
CA ASN A 156 -19.64 1.00 2.46
C ASN A 156 -18.74 2.18 2.07
N ARG A 157 -18.29 2.21 0.83
CA ARG A 157 -17.39 3.24 0.30
C ARG A 157 -17.91 4.68 0.43
N SER A 158 -19.23 4.86 0.49
CA SER A 158 -19.87 6.16 0.70
C SER A 158 -19.99 6.56 2.18
N SER A 159 -19.60 5.70 3.12
CA SER A 159 -19.78 5.93 4.55
C SER A 159 -18.58 6.62 5.19
N ASP A 160 -18.83 7.31 6.30
CA ASP A 160 -17.77 7.99 7.05
C ASP A 160 -16.79 6.98 7.69
N GLU A 161 -17.28 5.80 8.08
CA GLU A 161 -16.44 4.73 8.63
C GLU A 161 -15.41 4.21 7.62
N TYR A 162 -15.74 4.21 6.33
CA TYR A 162 -14.79 3.92 5.25
C TYR A 162 -13.70 4.98 5.19
N ASN A 163 -14.07 6.25 5.26
CA ASN A 163 -13.13 7.37 5.32
C ASN A 163 -12.21 7.29 6.55
N VAL A 164 -12.75 6.88 7.71
CA VAL A 164 -11.94 6.59 8.91
C VAL A 164 -10.91 5.47 8.64
N GLN A 165 -11.26 4.41 7.90
CA GLN A 165 -10.27 3.36 7.55
C GLN A 165 -9.14 3.91 6.67
N LEU A 166 -9.46 4.78 5.70
CA LEU A 166 -8.46 5.46 4.88
C LEU A 166 -7.52 6.32 5.73
N LEU A 167 -8.07 7.10 6.67
CA LEU A 167 -7.27 7.94 7.57
C LEU A 167 -6.40 7.10 8.52
N LYS A 168 -6.89 5.95 9.01
CA LYS A 168 -6.06 5.00 9.76
C LYS A 168 -4.91 4.46 8.91
N GLY A 169 -5.15 4.17 7.63
CA GLY A 169 -4.11 3.85 6.66
C GLY A 169 -3.08 4.97 6.52
N TRP A 170 -3.51 6.23 6.56
CA TRP A 170 -2.62 7.39 6.49
C TRP A 170 -1.74 7.48 7.74
N THR A 171 -2.27 7.18 8.93
CA THR A 171 -1.47 7.08 10.17
C THR A 171 -0.35 6.05 10.03
N VAL A 172 -0.65 4.88 9.44
CA VAL A 172 0.35 3.85 9.12
C VAL A 172 1.39 4.40 8.13
N SER A 173 0.96 5.05 7.05
CA SER A 173 1.84 5.67 6.06
C SER A 173 2.80 6.69 6.69
N SER A 174 2.29 7.53 7.59
CA SER A 174 3.08 8.57 8.27
C SER A 174 4.10 7.95 9.22
N THR A 175 3.69 6.92 9.98
CA THR A 175 4.57 6.18 10.89
C THR A 175 5.69 5.46 10.13
N PHE A 176 5.35 4.81 9.01
CA PHE A 176 6.32 4.10 8.17
C PHE A 176 7.08 5.02 7.22
N LYS A 177 6.77 6.32 7.19
CA LYS A 177 7.35 7.30 6.28
C LYS A 177 7.31 6.81 4.83
N ASP A 178 6.15 6.32 4.41
CA ASP A 178 5.90 5.85 3.04
C ASP A 178 4.88 6.76 2.36
N VAL A 179 5.38 7.87 1.80
CA VAL A 179 4.53 8.88 1.15
C VAL A 179 3.75 8.31 -0.05
N THR A 180 4.26 7.26 -0.70
CA THR A 180 3.58 6.65 -1.85
C THR A 180 2.29 5.94 -1.45
N PHE A 181 2.23 5.42 -0.22
CA PHE A 181 0.99 4.90 0.34
C PHE A 181 0.00 6.02 0.68
N THR A 182 0.47 7.15 1.23
CA THR A 182 -0.37 8.35 1.43
C THR A 182 -1.00 8.79 0.10
N TYR A 183 -0.22 8.84 -0.99
CA TYR A 183 -0.74 9.19 -2.31
C TYR A 183 -1.80 8.22 -2.81
N ALA A 184 -1.62 6.91 -2.56
CA ALA A 184 -2.63 5.93 -2.89
C ALA A 184 -3.93 6.16 -2.12
N ILE A 185 -3.85 6.50 -0.84
CA ILE A 185 -5.03 6.77 0.02
C ILE A 185 -5.80 7.99 -0.49
N ILE A 186 -5.09 9.08 -0.79
CA ILE A 186 -5.68 10.30 -1.36
C ILE A 186 -6.34 9.99 -2.71
N ALA A 187 -5.66 9.26 -3.58
CA ALA A 187 -6.21 8.87 -4.88
C ALA A 187 -7.45 7.99 -4.73
N GLU A 188 -7.47 7.06 -3.76
CA GLU A 188 -8.63 6.20 -3.50
C GLU A 188 -9.85 7.02 -3.06
N TYR A 189 -9.65 7.94 -2.10
CA TYR A 189 -10.68 8.87 -1.64
C TYR A 189 -11.26 9.66 -2.82
N LEU A 190 -10.39 10.36 -3.57
CA LEU A 190 -10.82 11.23 -4.68
C LEU A 190 -11.40 10.45 -5.87
N SER A 191 -11.08 9.15 -6.03
CA SER A 191 -11.52 8.37 -7.20
C SER A 191 -13.01 8.01 -7.19
N TRP A 192 -13.66 8.09 -6.02
CA TRP A 192 -15.11 7.87 -5.94
C TRP A 192 -15.88 9.03 -6.56
N GLU A 193 -15.50 10.28 -6.27
CA GLU A 193 -16.14 11.49 -6.80
C GLU A 193 -16.28 11.50 -8.30
N VAL A 194 -15.19 11.08 -8.95
CA VAL A 194 -15.08 11.04 -10.40
C VAL A 194 -16.06 10.04 -11.02
N LYS A 195 -16.54 9.06 -10.24
CA LYS A 195 -17.41 7.97 -10.69
C LYS A 195 -18.85 8.09 -10.19
N TYR A 196 -19.06 8.59 -8.98
CA TYR A 196 -20.36 8.58 -8.30
C TYR A 196 -20.51 9.88 -7.49
N SER A 197 -21.36 10.78 -7.99
CA SER A 197 -21.90 11.91 -7.22
C SER A 197 -23.19 11.44 -6.52
N PRO A 198 -23.42 11.76 -5.23
CA PRO A 198 -22.70 12.74 -4.41
C PRO A 198 -21.48 12.19 -3.65
N SER A 199 -20.64 13.13 -3.23
CA SER A 199 -19.36 12.95 -2.56
C SER A 199 -19.42 12.16 -1.24
N PRO A 200 -18.52 11.18 -0.98
CA PRO A 200 -18.18 10.70 0.36
C PRO A 200 -17.51 11.82 1.15
N TYR A 201 -18.34 12.67 1.72
CA TYR A 201 -17.92 13.71 2.63
C TYR A 201 -17.14 13.13 3.82
N PHE A 202 -16.11 13.84 4.28
CA PHE A 202 -15.51 13.56 5.58
C PHE A 202 -16.50 13.95 6.68
N GLY A 203 -17.18 12.95 7.23
CA GLY A 203 -18.16 13.12 8.28
C GLY A 203 -17.53 13.36 9.65
N PRO A 204 -18.37 13.41 10.70
CA PRO A 204 -17.97 13.67 12.07
C PRO A 204 -16.83 12.76 12.58
N ASP A 205 -16.89 11.47 12.30
CA ASP A 205 -15.94 10.48 12.85
C ASP A 205 -14.59 10.59 12.15
N ALA A 206 -14.56 10.80 10.83
CA ALA A 206 -13.31 11.05 10.13
C ALA A 206 -12.67 12.38 10.55
N ALA A 207 -13.48 13.44 10.72
CA ALA A 207 -13.00 14.71 11.23
C ALA A 207 -12.44 14.58 12.66
N LYS A 208 -13.14 13.83 13.53
CA LYS A 208 -12.69 13.53 14.90
C LYS A 208 -11.37 12.77 14.88
N TYR A 209 -11.27 11.72 14.08
CA TYR A 209 -10.04 10.95 13.96
C TYR A 209 -8.86 11.83 13.53
N ALA A 210 -9.06 12.71 12.54
CA ALA A 210 -8.00 13.59 12.04
C ALA A 210 -7.61 14.70 13.02
N PHE A 211 -8.55 15.24 13.81
CA PHE A 211 -8.32 16.45 14.62
C PHE A 211 -8.09 16.19 16.11
N GLU A 212 -8.66 15.12 16.66
CA GLU A 212 -8.61 14.78 18.08
C GLU A 212 -7.76 13.54 18.34
N ASP A 213 -7.96 12.47 17.56
CA ASP A 213 -7.28 11.19 17.80
C ASP A 213 -5.85 11.17 17.25
N GLN A 214 -5.56 11.99 16.23
CA GLN A 214 -4.27 12.05 15.55
C GLN A 214 -3.69 13.48 15.52
N ASP A 215 -2.36 13.57 15.51
CA ASP A 215 -1.64 14.84 15.34
C ASP A 215 -0.80 14.89 14.07
N ILE A 216 -1.45 14.61 12.94
CA ILE A 216 -0.81 14.62 11.62
C ILE A 216 -1.27 15.87 10.86
N GLY A 217 -0.42 16.90 10.82
CA GLY A 217 -0.77 18.20 10.22
C GLY A 217 -1.15 18.13 8.74
N SER A 218 -0.50 17.27 7.94
CA SER A 218 -0.84 17.09 6.53
C SER A 218 -2.22 16.46 6.33
N MET A 219 -2.61 15.53 7.20
CA MET A 219 -3.93 14.90 7.20
C MET A 219 -5.01 15.92 7.55
N LYS A 220 -4.84 16.68 8.64
CA LYS A 220 -5.76 17.76 9.04
C LYS A 220 -5.98 18.75 7.90
N ARG A 221 -4.92 19.13 7.20
CA ARG A 221 -4.99 20.05 6.06
C ARG A 221 -5.73 19.45 4.87
N PHE A 222 -5.46 18.19 4.54
CA PHE A 222 -6.15 17.49 3.45
C PHE A 222 -7.65 17.37 3.73
N VAL A 223 -8.03 16.91 4.93
CA VAL A 223 -9.44 16.77 5.32
C VAL A 223 -10.18 18.09 5.19
N VAL A 224 -9.59 19.21 5.64
CA VAL A 224 -10.19 20.55 5.48
C VAL A 224 -10.27 20.98 4.02
N ASP A 225 -9.20 20.78 3.25
CA ASP A 225 -9.16 21.17 1.83
C ASP A 225 -10.17 20.36 1.00
N ALA A 226 -10.32 19.06 1.27
CA ALA A 226 -11.29 18.17 0.63
C ALA A 226 -12.72 18.58 0.98
N PHE A 227 -13.00 18.80 2.26
CA PHE A 227 -14.30 19.22 2.73
C PHE A 227 -14.78 20.55 2.14
N LEU A 228 -13.86 21.49 1.92
CA LEU A 228 -14.19 22.79 1.32
C LEU A 228 -14.57 22.72 -0.16
N VAL A 229 -14.28 21.61 -0.85
CA VAL A 229 -14.72 21.42 -2.25
C VAL A 229 -16.24 21.26 -2.32
N ASP A 230 -16.82 20.56 -1.36
CA ASP A 230 -18.24 20.13 -1.38
C ASP A 230 -19.11 20.78 -0.29
N ILE A 231 -18.55 21.72 0.47
CA ILE A 231 -19.29 22.38 1.53
C ILE A 231 -20.47 23.16 0.93
N GLU A 232 -21.67 22.82 1.35
CA GLU A 232 -22.89 23.53 0.95
C GLU A 232 -23.03 24.86 1.69
N ASP A 233 -23.66 25.83 1.04
CA ASP A 233 -24.03 27.11 1.66
C ASP A 233 -24.91 26.86 2.88
N GLY A 234 -24.57 27.50 4.01
CA GLY A 234 -25.30 27.34 5.27
C GLY A 234 -24.95 26.07 6.07
N TRP A 235 -24.01 25.23 5.62
CA TRP A 235 -23.57 24.02 6.34
C TRP A 235 -23.25 24.28 7.83
N SER A 236 -22.61 25.41 8.12
CA SER A 236 -22.21 25.75 9.50
C SER A 236 -23.40 25.98 10.43
N GLU A 237 -24.57 26.35 9.90
CA GLU A 237 -25.76 26.65 10.69
C GLU A 237 -26.55 25.37 11.01
N SER A 238 -26.53 24.39 10.11
CA SER A 238 -27.31 23.15 10.22
C SER A 238 -26.51 21.99 10.85
N ASN A 239 -25.23 21.83 10.51
CA ASN A 239 -24.53 20.56 10.68
C ASN A 239 -23.23 20.66 11.50
N ALA A 240 -22.77 21.86 11.88
CA ALA A 240 -21.48 22.04 12.57
C ALA A 240 -21.42 21.40 13.97
N THR A 241 -22.56 21.20 14.63
CA THR A 241 -22.64 20.67 16.01
C THR A 241 -22.16 19.23 16.15
N GLY A 242 -22.21 18.44 15.07
CA GLY A 242 -21.70 17.07 15.05
C GLY A 242 -20.18 16.99 14.94
N PHE A 243 -19.50 18.09 14.61
CA PHE A 243 -18.07 18.07 14.27
C PHE A 243 -17.18 18.57 15.41
N PRO A 244 -15.91 18.10 15.47
CA PRO A 244 -14.93 18.61 16.42
C PRO A 244 -14.79 20.13 16.33
N PRO A 245 -14.81 20.89 17.45
CA PRO A 245 -14.66 22.34 17.43
C PRO A 245 -13.36 22.81 16.76
N ALA A 246 -12.29 22.03 16.88
CA ALA A 246 -11.01 22.32 16.23
C ALA A 246 -11.11 22.21 14.70
N PHE A 247 -11.86 21.23 14.21
CA PHE A 247 -12.12 21.05 12.79
C PHE A 247 -12.98 22.19 12.22
N VAL A 248 -14.11 22.50 12.87
CA VAL A 248 -15.01 23.59 12.45
C VAL A 248 -14.24 24.91 12.34
N ARG A 249 -13.42 25.24 13.35
CA ARG A 249 -12.55 26.44 13.31
C ARG A 249 -11.58 26.40 12.12
N ALA A 250 -10.98 25.25 11.84
CA ALA A 250 -10.04 25.12 10.73
C ALA A 250 -10.72 25.33 9.37
N VAL A 251 -11.93 24.77 9.19
CA VAL A 251 -12.78 24.98 8.00
C VAL A 251 -13.12 26.46 7.84
N CYS A 252 -13.65 27.12 8.88
CA CYS A 252 -13.99 28.55 8.81
C CYS A 252 -12.77 29.42 8.47
N VAL A 253 -11.62 29.17 9.10
CA VAL A 253 -10.38 29.92 8.82
C VAL A 253 -9.91 29.70 7.38
N ALA A 254 -10.01 28.46 6.87
CA ALA A 254 -9.63 28.14 5.51
C ALA A 254 -10.59 28.77 4.48
N ALA A 255 -11.90 28.71 4.72
CA ALA A 255 -12.92 29.35 3.88
C ALA A 255 -12.69 30.88 3.74
N VAL A 256 -12.50 31.59 4.86
CA VAL A 256 -12.20 33.04 4.84
C VAL A 256 -10.92 33.35 4.08
N ARG A 257 -9.89 32.50 4.20
CA ARG A 257 -8.62 32.67 3.46
C ARG A 257 -8.80 32.45 1.96
N SER A 258 -9.65 31.53 1.54
CA SER A 258 -9.97 31.30 0.13
C SER A 258 -10.70 32.49 -0.47
N MET A 259 -11.71 33.03 0.23
CA MET A 259 -12.43 34.25 -0.19
C MET A 259 -11.48 35.44 -0.39
N LYS A 260 -10.57 35.69 0.57
CA LYS A 260 -9.61 36.81 0.49
C LYS A 260 -8.62 36.72 -0.67
N LYS A 261 -8.33 35.51 -1.15
CA LYS A 261 -7.36 35.29 -2.23
C LYS A 261 -7.98 35.34 -3.62
N ASN A 262 -9.30 35.55 -3.73
CA ASN A 262 -10.07 35.44 -4.98
C ASN A 262 -9.69 34.16 -5.76
N ARG A 263 -9.40 33.08 -5.03
CA ARG A 263 -9.08 31.80 -5.64
C ARG A 263 -10.38 31.21 -6.15
N ASN A 264 -10.38 30.73 -7.40
CA ASN A 264 -11.38 29.77 -7.84
C ASN A 264 -11.46 28.65 -6.79
N ASN A 265 -12.68 28.20 -6.51
CA ASN A 265 -12.88 27.08 -5.60
C ASN A 265 -12.00 25.93 -6.09
N LYS A 266 -11.14 25.39 -5.22
CA LYS A 266 -10.28 24.26 -5.61
C LYS A 266 -11.19 23.14 -6.05
N ASP A 267 -10.88 22.51 -7.16
CA ASP A 267 -11.56 21.27 -7.55
C ASP A 267 -10.76 20.04 -7.09
N TYR A 268 -11.30 18.85 -7.34
CA TYR A 268 -10.60 17.61 -6.99
C TYR A 268 -9.30 17.40 -7.77
N SER A 269 -9.17 17.97 -8.97
CA SER A 269 -7.94 17.92 -9.76
C SER A 269 -6.82 18.70 -9.05
N ASP A 270 -7.14 19.88 -8.53
CA ASP A 270 -6.25 20.71 -7.73
C ASP A 270 -5.79 19.97 -6.47
N LEU A 271 -6.71 19.28 -5.79
CA LEU A 271 -6.37 18.48 -4.61
C LEU A 271 -5.46 17.31 -4.95
N LEU A 272 -5.80 16.55 -5.99
CA LEU A 272 -5.02 15.41 -6.45
C LEU A 272 -3.60 15.86 -6.80
N SER A 273 -3.44 16.95 -7.55
CA SER A 273 -2.13 17.51 -7.89
C SER A 273 -1.36 17.96 -6.65
N THR A 274 -2.00 18.73 -5.77
CA THR A 274 -1.38 19.31 -4.57
C THR A 274 -0.88 18.25 -3.60
N TYR A 275 -1.66 17.20 -3.37
CA TYR A 275 -1.41 16.23 -2.32
C TYR A 275 -0.73 14.95 -2.80
N THR A 276 -0.66 14.71 -4.11
CA THR A 276 0.04 13.53 -4.67
C THR A 276 1.35 13.85 -5.38
N ASP A 277 1.85 15.10 -5.33
CA ASP A 277 3.04 15.53 -6.08
C ASP A 277 2.99 15.11 -7.57
N GLU A 278 1.78 15.18 -8.13
CA GLU A 278 1.45 14.74 -9.49
C GLU A 278 1.77 13.25 -9.78
N HIS A 279 1.86 12.39 -8.77
CA HIS A 279 1.95 10.94 -8.98
C HIS A 279 0.66 10.35 -9.54
N TYR A 280 -0.46 11.04 -9.37
CA TYR A 280 -1.76 10.67 -9.90
C TYR A 280 -2.33 11.79 -10.78
N MET A 281 -3.23 11.43 -11.70
CA MET A 281 -3.97 12.35 -12.56
C MET A 281 -5.37 11.84 -12.83
N LEU A 282 -6.26 12.76 -13.18
CA LEU A 282 -7.51 12.44 -13.86
C LEU A 282 -7.18 12.09 -15.31
N ALA A 283 -7.55 10.89 -15.74
CA ALA A 283 -7.66 10.54 -17.14
C ALA A 283 -9.04 10.97 -17.64
N GLU A 284 -9.03 11.78 -18.69
CA GLU A 284 -10.18 11.94 -19.56
C GLU A 284 -10.48 10.56 -20.15
N THR A 285 -11.72 10.11 -20.03
CA THR A 285 -12.19 8.92 -20.74
C THR A 285 -12.13 9.27 -22.21
N GLY A 286 -11.08 8.84 -22.91
CA GLY A 286 -11.14 8.71 -24.36
C GLY A 286 -12.22 7.68 -24.70
N ASP A 287 -12.91 7.89 -25.83
CA ASP A 287 -13.94 7.04 -26.41
C ASP A 287 -13.38 5.68 -26.85
N ASP A 288 -12.70 4.95 -25.97
CA ASP A 288 -12.36 3.56 -26.18
C ASP A 288 -13.46 2.72 -25.53
N GLU A 289 -14.50 2.45 -26.32
CA GLU A 289 -15.43 1.33 -26.09
C GLU A 289 -14.59 0.09 -25.77
N TYR A 290 -14.62 -0.33 -24.51
CA TYR A 290 -14.20 -1.68 -24.16
C TYR A 290 -15.27 -2.63 -24.70
N GLU A 291 -15.07 -3.10 -25.92
CA GLU A 291 -15.82 -4.20 -26.52
C GLU A 291 -15.64 -5.42 -25.60
N TYR A 292 -16.69 -5.75 -24.86
CA TYR A 292 -16.76 -7.01 -24.12
C TYR A 292 -16.98 -8.12 -25.14
N GLU A 293 -15.91 -8.80 -25.55
CA GLU A 293 -16.03 -10.10 -26.20
C GLU A 293 -16.68 -11.06 -25.18
N TYR A 294 -17.98 -11.32 -25.36
CA TYR A 294 -18.66 -12.45 -24.73
C TYR A 294 -18.02 -13.71 -25.31
N GLU A 295 -17.29 -14.45 -24.48
CA GLU A 295 -17.00 -15.86 -24.77
C GLU A 295 -18.34 -16.62 -24.70
N ASP A 296 -18.92 -16.90 -25.87
CA ASP A 296 -20.00 -17.85 -26.04
C ASP A 296 -19.54 -19.22 -25.51
N THR A 297 -19.99 -19.57 -24.31
CA THR A 297 -19.93 -20.96 -23.86
C THR A 297 -21.08 -21.71 -24.53
N ASP A 298 -20.76 -22.40 -25.63
CA ASP A 298 -21.60 -23.41 -26.24
C ASP A 298 -22.03 -24.43 -25.17
N THR A 299 -23.30 -24.38 -24.78
CA THR A 299 -23.96 -25.50 -24.11
C THR A 299 -24.48 -26.45 -25.16
N ASP A 300 -23.73 -27.52 -25.42
CA ASP A 300 -24.22 -28.68 -26.15
C ASP A 300 -25.34 -29.36 -25.35
N THR A 301 -26.58 -29.03 -25.69
CA THR A 301 -27.74 -29.89 -25.48
C THR A 301 -27.74 -30.98 -26.54
N GLU A 302 -27.25 -32.17 -26.20
CA GLU A 302 -27.67 -33.41 -26.87
C GLU A 302 -28.80 -34.05 -26.07
N SER A 303 -30.01 -33.87 -26.60
CA SER A 303 -31.17 -34.68 -26.34
C SER A 303 -31.06 -35.98 -27.14
N ASP A 304 -31.17 -37.13 -26.48
CA ASP A 304 -31.67 -38.34 -27.13
C ASP A 304 -32.67 -39.05 -26.21
N THR A 305 -33.93 -38.89 -26.58
CA THR A 305 -35.06 -39.75 -26.25
C THR A 305 -34.90 -41.10 -26.96
N GLU A 306 -35.15 -42.22 -26.27
CA GLU A 306 -36.33 -43.08 -26.53
C GLU A 306 -36.35 -44.37 -25.68
N GLN A 307 -37.54 -44.60 -25.09
CA GLN A 307 -38.28 -45.88 -24.98
C GLN A 307 -37.64 -47.05 -24.23
N SER A 308 -38.05 -47.29 -22.98
CA SER A 308 -39.14 -48.19 -22.55
C SER A 308 -38.71 -49.66 -22.42
N ASP A 309 -38.73 -50.19 -21.20
CA ASP A 309 -39.44 -51.45 -20.96
C ASP A 309 -39.70 -51.68 -19.46
N VAL A 310 -40.91 -52.17 -19.22
CA VAL A 310 -41.49 -52.57 -17.95
C VAL A 310 -41.02 -53.98 -17.62
N GLN A 311 -40.54 -54.23 -16.40
CA GLN A 311 -40.92 -55.44 -15.66
C GLN A 311 -40.63 -55.34 -14.15
N THR A 312 -41.73 -55.48 -13.41
CA THR A 312 -41.86 -55.99 -12.04
C THR A 312 -41.03 -57.24 -11.78
N GLU A 313 -40.37 -57.32 -10.62
CA GLU A 313 -40.50 -58.47 -9.73
C GLU A 313 -40.00 -58.19 -8.31
N GLN A 314 -40.58 -58.97 -7.40
CA GLN A 314 -40.62 -58.80 -5.95
C GLN A 314 -39.39 -59.34 -5.23
N THR A 315 -39.38 -59.03 -3.93
CA THR A 315 -39.02 -59.90 -2.79
C THR A 315 -37.59 -59.93 -2.24
N GLU A 316 -37.58 -59.67 -0.92
CA GLU A 316 -36.88 -60.38 0.16
C GLU A 316 -35.63 -59.75 0.83
N ARG A 317 -35.91 -59.28 2.06
CA ARG A 317 -35.31 -59.70 3.35
C ARG A 317 -33.80 -59.59 3.54
N LYS A 318 -33.44 -58.81 4.57
CA LYS A 318 -32.66 -59.15 5.78
C LYS A 318 -32.26 -57.83 6.43
N GLU A 319 -32.35 -57.57 7.72
CA GLU A 319 -32.90 -58.25 8.91
C GLU A 319 -33.00 -57.14 9.98
#